data_AF-A0A9D8X3X8-F1
#
_entry.id   AF-A0A9D8X3X8-F1
#
_cell.length_a   1.000
_cell.length_b   1.000
_cell.length_c   1.000
_cell.angle_alpha   90.00
_cell.angle_beta   90.00
_cell.angle_gamma   90.00
#
_symmetry.space_group_name_H-M   'P 1'
#
loop_
_entity.id
_entity.type
_entity.pdbx_description
1 polymer ?
#
loop_
_entity_poly.entity_id
_entity_poly.type
_entity_poly.pdbx_seq_one_letter_code
_entity_poly.pdbx_strand_id
1 'polypeptide(L)'
;MVIYPESFSVKPNVEATEGFKNLFNTSAQTAVNKNLTLIKGNYVFQSKNAQEKEFFISNTISQKDYQKNKSNGIHKTAIVIDGVKNMEIDCNDSNFIIDGQMTHIYIKNCENVSIKNLNIQTVLPDVHKITVLKATSFYVTFEIDSVGNFKEENGDFYWWGTDYKTKFNDAKHNDYVIPTACADNLNHLICNRKHPLQGASSIKQISERIFNVRYITPKDFKVGQVFYIFSDKRNDVGIFIEKSNKITLKNITQRFNRGHGVVAQNSENITIDGCVFAPRSDSEVDFCCLGDFLHFNMCRGRITVSNSEFDSCGANLCNVHGNYFEIVEQNKDKMVLKFPKEQSFGFESFKEGDVIAFVDSKSLVEVSRTKVLKAVLRDGIYYDLTTATYDTPKKDGLVVENISAYPQFTFDSNTVNRVAKRGVLCSTRGKVRIENNRFLNTGISDIVIANDALKRFESGAVSDVEISGNAFMNCEESSIVIKPYIKKYVDSIHKNIKIDNNLFVLKDASSIFAYACDGLEVKDNTFAGNENQEKVVLKDIINFQE
;
A
#
# COMPACT_ATOMS: atom_id res chain seq x y z
N MET A 1 22.83 -5.43 26.03
CA MET A 1 22.96 -6.89 25.86
C MET A 1 23.26 -7.17 24.41
N VAL A 2 24.28 -7.96 24.11
CA VAL A 2 24.57 -8.41 22.73
C VAL A 2 23.88 -9.76 22.53
N ILE A 3 23.12 -9.89 21.46
CA ILE A 3 22.50 -11.15 21.04
C ILE A 3 23.40 -11.78 19.98
N TYR A 4 23.87 -13.00 20.21
CA TYR A 4 24.67 -13.78 19.27
C TYR A 4 23.74 -14.69 18.45
N PRO A 5 23.45 -14.38 17.16
CA PRO A 5 22.49 -15.15 16.36
C PRO A 5 22.87 -16.63 16.23
N GLU A 6 24.16 -16.96 16.23
CA GLU A 6 24.65 -18.33 16.08
C GLU A 6 24.24 -19.23 17.24
N SER A 7 24.02 -18.66 18.44
CA SER A 7 23.51 -19.39 19.61
C SER A 7 22.07 -19.88 19.42
N PHE A 8 21.35 -19.32 18.44
CA PHE A 8 20.00 -19.72 18.04
C PHE A 8 19.99 -20.45 16.70
N SER A 9 21.14 -20.91 16.21
CA SER A 9 21.28 -21.52 14.88
C SER A 9 20.95 -20.59 13.71
N VAL A 10 20.96 -19.27 13.92
CA VAL A 10 20.83 -18.29 12.84
C VAL A 10 22.18 -18.12 12.16
N LYS A 11 22.35 -18.78 11.00
CA LYS A 11 23.58 -18.79 10.20
C LYS A 11 23.25 -18.57 8.72
N PRO A 12 24.19 -18.03 7.92
CA PRO A 12 23.98 -17.89 6.49
C PRO A 12 23.97 -19.24 5.76
N ASN A 13 23.37 -19.25 4.57
CA ASN A 13 23.21 -20.32 3.60
C ASN A 13 22.45 -21.56 4.11
N VAL A 14 21.64 -21.38 5.16
CA VAL A 14 20.74 -22.41 5.70
C VAL A 14 19.33 -21.86 5.86
N GLU A 15 18.38 -22.77 6.07
CA GLU A 15 17.03 -22.41 6.47
C GLU A 15 17.06 -21.78 7.87
N ALA A 16 16.54 -20.57 8.01
CA ALA A 16 16.74 -19.73 9.18
C ALA A 16 15.49 -19.55 10.05
N THR A 17 14.34 -20.08 9.64
CA THR A 17 13.03 -19.73 10.21
C THR A 17 12.94 -20.07 11.69
N GLU A 18 13.29 -21.31 12.07
CA GLU A 18 13.23 -21.76 13.47
C GLU A 18 14.26 -21.03 14.35
N GLY A 19 15.43 -20.70 13.79
CA GLY A 19 16.46 -19.97 14.53
C GLY A 19 16.02 -18.55 14.88
N PHE A 20 15.48 -17.81 13.90
CA PHE A 20 14.95 -16.46 14.14
C PHE A 20 13.76 -16.47 15.10
N LYS A 21 12.86 -17.46 14.99
CA LYS A 21 11.74 -17.64 15.93
C LYS A 21 12.25 -17.78 17.37
N ASN A 22 13.21 -18.65 17.61
CA ASN A 22 13.77 -18.85 18.95
C ASN A 22 14.48 -17.59 19.45
N LEU A 23 15.24 -16.93 18.58
CA LEU A 23 15.94 -15.68 18.89
C LEU A 23 14.99 -14.58 19.36
N PHE A 24 13.90 -14.33 18.62
CA PHE A 24 12.97 -13.25 18.96
C PHE A 24 12.10 -13.60 20.16
N ASN A 25 11.68 -14.86 20.32
CA ASN A 25 10.98 -15.32 21.52
C ASN A 25 11.80 -15.09 22.79
N THR A 26 13.10 -15.40 22.76
CA THR A 26 14.00 -15.12 23.89
C THR A 26 14.22 -13.62 24.06
N SER A 27 14.39 -12.88 22.98
CA SER A 27 14.61 -11.43 23.02
C SER A 27 13.43 -10.66 23.59
N ALA A 28 12.20 -11.19 23.50
CA ALA A 28 11.00 -10.59 24.07
C ALA A 28 10.90 -10.75 25.60
N GLN A 29 11.67 -11.65 26.22
CA GLN A 29 11.59 -11.94 27.67
C GLN A 29 12.21 -10.84 28.55
N THR A 30 12.91 -9.87 27.96
CA THR A 30 13.57 -8.79 28.69
C THR A 30 13.46 -7.45 27.96
N ALA A 31 13.32 -6.36 28.72
CA ALA A 31 13.20 -5.01 28.19
C ALA A 31 14.55 -4.26 28.11
N VAL A 32 15.67 -4.91 28.43
CA VAL A 32 17.00 -4.28 28.34
C VAL A 32 17.35 -3.93 26.89
N ASN A 33 18.22 -2.93 26.70
CA ASN A 33 18.73 -2.60 25.37
C ASN A 33 19.50 -3.78 24.78
N LYS A 34 19.13 -4.18 23.56
CA LYS A 34 19.67 -5.32 22.83
C LYS A 34 20.23 -4.88 21.49
N ASN A 35 21.39 -5.39 21.14
CA ASN A 35 21.98 -5.24 19.81
C ASN A 35 22.20 -6.62 19.21
N LEU A 36 21.82 -6.78 17.96
CA LEU A 36 22.03 -7.97 17.15
C LEU A 36 22.69 -7.56 15.85
N THR A 37 23.74 -8.29 15.45
CA THR A 37 24.37 -8.14 14.14
C THR A 37 24.46 -9.50 13.47
N LEU A 38 23.97 -9.60 12.24
CA LEU A 38 24.08 -10.83 11.44
C LEU A 38 25.47 -10.95 10.80
N ILE A 39 25.94 -12.18 10.65
CA ILE A 39 27.01 -12.48 9.70
C ILE A 39 26.43 -12.27 8.30
N LYS A 40 27.09 -11.44 7.48
CA LYS A 40 26.66 -11.18 6.10
C LYS A 40 26.51 -12.48 5.32
N GLY A 41 25.32 -12.70 4.74
CA GLY A 41 25.08 -13.83 3.85
C GLY A 41 23.62 -13.98 3.46
N ASN A 42 23.27 -15.14 2.91
CA ASN A 42 21.91 -15.45 2.49
C ASN A 42 21.19 -16.24 3.58
N TYR A 43 20.04 -15.79 4.05
CA TYR A 43 19.21 -16.51 5.02
C TYR A 43 17.94 -16.96 4.30
N VAL A 44 17.70 -18.26 4.25
CA VAL A 44 16.58 -18.83 3.48
C VAL A 44 15.39 -19.04 4.40
N PHE A 45 14.22 -18.62 3.95
CA PHE A 45 12.94 -18.84 4.63
C PHE A 45 12.04 -19.59 3.67
N GLN A 46 11.68 -20.83 4.00
CA GLN A 46 10.76 -21.63 3.18
C GLN A 46 9.36 -21.57 3.76
N SER A 47 8.37 -21.32 2.92
CA SER A 47 6.96 -21.17 3.33
C SER A 47 6.39 -22.41 4.03
N LYS A 48 6.95 -23.60 3.78
CA LYS A 48 6.59 -24.84 4.48
C LYS A 48 7.04 -24.86 5.95
N ASN A 49 8.03 -24.05 6.31
CA ASN A 49 8.55 -23.89 7.68
C ASN A 49 8.09 -22.58 8.33
N ALA A 50 7.36 -21.74 7.58
CA ALA A 50 6.90 -20.44 8.03
C ALA A 50 6.05 -20.56 9.31
N GLN A 51 6.10 -19.50 10.12
CA GLN A 51 5.24 -19.40 11.29
C GLN A 51 3.82 -19.08 10.84
N GLU A 52 2.84 -19.82 11.37
CA GLU A 52 1.43 -19.51 11.17
C GLU A 52 0.95 -18.57 12.27
N LYS A 53 0.39 -17.42 11.89
CA LYS A 53 -0.09 -16.38 12.81
C LYS A 53 -1.45 -15.87 12.39
N GLU A 54 -2.33 -15.70 13.36
CA GLU A 54 -3.60 -15.02 13.16
C GLU A 54 -3.39 -13.51 13.20
N PHE A 55 -3.76 -12.83 12.11
CA PHE A 55 -3.85 -11.38 12.04
C PHE A 55 -4.69 -10.96 10.83
N PHE A 56 -5.12 -9.69 10.81
CA PHE A 56 -5.86 -9.11 9.70
C PHE A 56 -5.12 -7.88 9.21
N ILE A 57 -4.76 -7.84 7.94
CA ILE A 57 -4.08 -6.70 7.34
C ILE A 57 -5.13 -5.81 6.67
N SER A 58 -5.22 -4.56 7.07
CA SER A 58 -6.14 -3.62 6.43
C SER A 58 -5.81 -3.41 4.94
N ASN A 59 -6.86 -3.15 4.15
CA ASN A 59 -6.83 -2.84 2.73
C ASN A 59 -6.27 -3.95 1.80
N THR A 60 -6.17 -5.19 2.29
CA THR A 60 -5.70 -6.35 1.50
C THR A 60 -6.82 -7.28 1.05
N ILE A 61 -7.23 -8.23 1.91
CA ILE A 61 -8.20 -9.28 1.63
C ILE A 61 -9.55 -8.90 2.23
N SER A 62 -10.63 -9.21 1.50
CA SER A 62 -11.99 -8.99 2.03
C SER A 62 -12.36 -10.04 3.09
N GLN A 63 -13.23 -9.67 4.03
CA GLN A 63 -13.82 -10.59 5.00
C GLN A 63 -14.41 -11.85 4.32
N LYS A 64 -15.08 -11.68 3.18
CA LYS A 64 -15.65 -12.80 2.40
C LYS A 64 -14.58 -13.74 1.87
N ASP A 65 -13.44 -13.21 1.46
CA ASP A 65 -12.35 -14.03 0.91
C ASP A 65 -11.63 -14.81 2.00
N TYR A 66 -11.48 -14.26 3.22
CA TYR A 66 -11.02 -15.04 4.38
C TYR A 66 -11.95 -16.23 4.68
N GLN A 67 -13.27 -16.01 4.64
CA GLN A 67 -14.26 -17.07 4.85
C GLN A 67 -14.21 -18.13 3.75
N LYS A 68 -14.11 -17.73 2.48
CA LYS A 68 -14.00 -18.66 1.33
C LYS A 68 -12.73 -19.49 1.37
N ASN A 69 -11.60 -18.88 1.72
CA ASN A 69 -10.31 -19.55 1.76
C ASN A 69 -10.13 -20.44 2.99
N LYS A 70 -11.10 -20.44 3.94
CA LYS A 70 -11.03 -21.14 5.23
C LYS A 70 -9.73 -20.90 6.01
N SER A 71 -9.03 -19.81 5.71
CA SER A 71 -7.79 -19.45 6.40
C SER A 71 -8.07 -18.88 7.78
N ASN A 72 -9.29 -18.40 8.05
CA ASN A 72 -9.69 -17.80 9.33
C ASN A 72 -8.71 -16.74 9.85
N GLY A 73 -8.09 -15.96 8.94
CA GLY A 73 -7.09 -14.95 9.31
C GLY A 73 -5.72 -15.52 9.66
N ILE A 74 -5.44 -16.81 9.40
CA ILE A 74 -4.13 -17.41 9.58
C ILE A 74 -3.27 -17.14 8.34
N HIS A 75 -2.11 -16.54 8.57
CA HIS A 75 -1.11 -16.22 7.55
C HIS A 75 0.22 -16.89 7.85
N LYS A 76 0.92 -17.31 6.79
CA LYS A 76 2.32 -17.72 6.88
C LYS A 76 3.20 -16.49 6.98
N THR A 77 4.18 -16.52 7.88
CA THR A 77 5.13 -15.44 8.10
C THR A 77 6.54 -16.00 8.26
N ALA A 78 7.51 -15.48 7.50
CA ALA A 78 8.90 -15.90 7.61
C ALA A 78 9.51 -15.51 8.96
N ILE A 79 9.35 -14.24 9.38
CA ILE A 79 9.88 -13.73 10.64
C ILE A 79 8.78 -13.04 11.45
N VAL A 80 8.65 -13.43 12.71
CA VAL A 80 7.75 -12.78 13.67
C VAL A 80 8.57 -12.17 14.80
N ILE A 81 8.41 -10.87 15.00
CA ILE A 81 9.00 -10.08 16.07
C ILE A 81 7.84 -9.59 16.94
N ASP A 82 7.54 -10.32 18.01
CA ASP A 82 6.39 -10.02 18.90
C ASP A 82 6.87 -9.66 20.31
N GLY A 83 6.42 -8.52 20.83
CA GLY A 83 6.71 -8.08 22.20
C GLY A 83 8.15 -7.63 22.46
N VAL A 84 8.97 -7.48 21.42
CA VAL A 84 10.37 -7.06 21.56
C VAL A 84 10.46 -5.56 21.85
N LYS A 85 11.21 -5.22 22.90
CA LYS A 85 11.50 -3.83 23.28
C LYS A 85 12.98 -3.50 23.20
N ASN A 86 13.32 -2.27 22.80
CA ASN A 86 14.68 -1.70 22.84
C ASN A 86 15.70 -2.58 22.11
N MET A 87 15.54 -2.77 20.80
CA MET A 87 16.41 -3.65 20.01
C MET A 87 16.87 -3.03 18.71
N GLU A 88 18.18 -3.06 18.47
CA GLU A 88 18.79 -2.75 17.18
C GLU A 88 19.20 -4.05 16.47
N ILE A 89 18.75 -4.21 15.23
CA ILE A 89 19.01 -5.36 14.36
C ILE A 89 19.78 -4.84 13.14
N ASP A 90 21.07 -5.14 13.08
CA ASP A 90 21.91 -4.90 11.91
C ASP A 90 22.03 -6.18 11.09
N CYS A 91 21.39 -6.19 9.93
CA CYS A 91 21.45 -7.34 9.03
C CYS A 91 22.74 -7.37 8.20
N ASN A 92 23.63 -6.36 8.31
CA ASN A 92 24.95 -6.36 7.69
C ASN A 92 24.93 -6.64 6.17
N ASP A 93 23.98 -6.01 5.47
CA ASP A 93 23.66 -6.19 4.04
C ASP A 93 23.30 -7.63 3.64
N SER A 94 22.85 -8.45 4.59
CA SER A 94 22.42 -9.83 4.32
C SER A 94 21.19 -9.88 3.41
N ASN A 95 21.03 -11.00 2.72
CA ASN A 95 19.86 -11.28 1.90
C ASN A 95 18.92 -12.24 2.63
N PHE A 96 17.67 -11.86 2.81
CA PHE A 96 16.58 -12.77 3.18
C PHE A 96 15.94 -13.28 1.90
N ILE A 97 16.08 -14.59 1.67
CA ILE A 97 15.58 -15.29 0.48
C ILE A 97 14.27 -15.97 0.87
N ILE A 98 13.16 -15.42 0.38
CA ILE A 98 11.80 -15.86 0.63
C ILE A 98 11.40 -16.87 -0.44
N ASP A 99 11.23 -18.13 -0.07
CA ASP A 99 10.83 -19.23 -0.95
C ASP A 99 9.37 -19.62 -0.64
N GLY A 100 8.45 -19.17 -1.49
CA GLY A 100 7.01 -19.40 -1.36
C GLY A 100 6.19 -18.17 -0.95
N GLN A 101 4.88 -18.36 -0.76
CA GLN A 101 3.93 -17.29 -0.44
C GLN A 101 3.82 -17.10 1.09
N MET A 102 4.28 -15.96 1.59
CA MET A 102 4.19 -15.60 3.02
C MET A 102 4.50 -14.12 3.24
N THR A 103 4.04 -13.58 4.37
CA THR A 103 4.49 -12.27 4.86
C THR A 103 5.97 -12.33 5.27
N HIS A 104 6.80 -11.37 4.86
CA HIS A 104 8.25 -11.50 5.11
C HIS A 104 8.60 -11.22 6.57
N ILE A 105 8.12 -10.11 7.13
CA ILE A 105 8.39 -9.73 8.52
C ILE A 105 7.09 -9.22 9.16
N TYR A 106 6.71 -9.79 10.30
CA TYR A 106 5.63 -9.29 11.14
C TYR A 106 6.16 -8.74 12.45
N ILE A 107 6.00 -7.44 12.67
CA ILE A 107 6.37 -6.70 13.87
C ILE A 107 5.11 -6.40 14.66
N LYS A 108 4.97 -6.99 15.85
CA LYS A 108 3.77 -6.88 16.68
C LYS A 108 4.13 -6.51 18.12
N ASN A 109 3.34 -5.64 18.75
CA ASN A 109 3.51 -5.27 20.17
C ASN A 109 4.95 -4.81 20.53
N CYS A 110 5.68 -4.26 19.56
CA CYS A 110 7.08 -3.90 19.73
C CYS A 110 7.24 -2.43 20.12
N GLU A 111 8.34 -2.12 20.80
CA GLU A 111 8.67 -0.75 21.21
C GLU A 111 10.15 -0.46 21.00
N ASN A 112 10.49 0.62 20.29
CA ASN A 112 11.87 1.03 20.07
C ASN A 112 12.72 -0.08 19.42
N VAL A 113 12.32 -0.47 18.20
CA VAL A 113 12.99 -1.51 17.40
C VAL A 113 13.48 -0.91 16.08
N SER A 114 14.74 -1.12 15.75
CA SER A 114 15.36 -0.70 14.49
C SER A 114 15.87 -1.91 13.72
N ILE A 115 15.53 -2.00 12.43
CA ILE A 115 16.07 -3.00 11.49
C ILE A 115 16.81 -2.25 10.40
N LYS A 116 18.07 -2.61 10.17
CA LYS A 116 18.90 -1.94 9.16
C LYS A 116 19.73 -2.87 8.28
N ASN A 117 20.12 -2.36 7.11
CA ASN A 117 21.05 -2.99 6.16
C ASN A 117 20.57 -4.38 5.72
N LEU A 118 19.36 -4.48 5.18
CA LEU A 118 18.71 -5.74 4.85
C LEU A 118 18.26 -5.76 3.39
N ASN A 119 18.52 -6.85 2.68
CA ASN A 119 17.95 -7.11 1.35
C ASN A 119 16.93 -8.23 1.45
N ILE A 120 15.73 -8.06 0.89
CA ILE A 120 14.67 -9.09 0.85
C ILE A 120 14.38 -9.42 -0.61
N GLN A 121 14.42 -10.71 -0.94
CA GLN A 121 14.24 -11.22 -2.29
C GLN A 121 13.35 -12.45 -2.27
N THR A 122 12.49 -12.59 -3.27
CA THR A 122 11.59 -13.76 -3.41
C THR A 122 12.08 -14.68 -4.52
N VAL A 123 12.02 -15.98 -4.27
CA VAL A 123 12.25 -17.02 -5.29
C VAL A 123 11.00 -17.15 -6.15
N LEU A 124 11.15 -17.02 -7.47
CA LEU A 124 10.07 -17.14 -8.46
C LEU A 124 8.83 -16.28 -8.09
N PRO A 125 8.93 -14.94 -8.21
CA PRO A 125 7.83 -14.05 -7.85
C PRO A 125 6.58 -14.36 -8.68
N ASP A 126 5.39 -14.28 -8.07
CA ASP A 126 4.12 -14.63 -8.71
C ASP A 126 3.52 -13.49 -9.53
N VAL A 127 4.39 -12.86 -10.31
CA VAL A 127 4.06 -11.85 -11.32
C VAL A 127 4.80 -12.17 -12.61
N HIS A 128 4.06 -12.12 -13.71
CA HIS A 128 4.56 -12.52 -15.02
C HIS A 128 4.38 -11.38 -16.01
N LYS A 129 5.45 -10.99 -16.68
CA LYS A 129 5.40 -9.99 -17.75
C LYS A 129 5.11 -10.71 -19.05
N ILE A 130 4.11 -10.22 -19.79
CA ILE A 130 3.84 -10.66 -21.15
C ILE A 130 3.95 -9.47 -22.12
N THR A 131 4.60 -9.68 -23.25
CA THR A 131 4.90 -8.66 -24.26
C THR A 131 4.19 -8.97 -25.56
N VAL A 132 3.53 -7.98 -26.16
CA VAL A 132 2.89 -8.11 -27.49
C VAL A 132 3.97 -8.07 -28.58
N LEU A 133 4.23 -9.18 -29.25
CA LEU A 133 5.15 -9.24 -30.39
C LEU A 133 4.48 -8.86 -31.72
N LYS A 134 3.24 -9.31 -31.91
CA LYS A 134 2.43 -9.06 -33.12
C LYS A 134 0.98 -8.93 -32.72
N ALA A 135 0.25 -8.00 -33.34
CA ALA A 135 -1.17 -7.82 -33.09
C ALA A 135 -1.94 -7.57 -34.39
N THR A 136 -3.07 -8.25 -34.53
CA THR A 136 -4.15 -7.98 -35.48
C THR A 136 -5.46 -7.97 -34.69
N SER A 137 -6.58 -7.63 -35.32
CA SER A 137 -7.87 -7.57 -34.64
C SER A 137 -8.26 -8.87 -33.92
N PHE A 138 -7.90 -10.05 -34.45
CA PHE A 138 -8.34 -11.34 -33.91
C PHE A 138 -7.20 -12.27 -33.46
N TYR A 139 -5.95 -11.93 -33.78
CA TYR A 139 -4.77 -12.71 -33.41
C TYR A 139 -3.70 -11.83 -32.80
N VAL A 140 -3.14 -12.30 -31.69
CA VAL A 140 -2.06 -11.63 -30.98
C VAL A 140 -1.00 -12.67 -30.64
N THR A 141 0.26 -12.36 -30.93
CA THR A 141 1.40 -13.14 -30.48
C THR A 141 2.01 -12.49 -29.26
N PHE A 142 2.05 -13.21 -28.14
CA PHE A 142 2.68 -12.78 -26.90
C PHE A 142 3.98 -13.54 -26.67
N GLU A 143 4.98 -12.87 -26.11
CA GLU A 143 6.12 -13.46 -25.43
C GLU A 143 5.91 -13.37 -23.92
N ILE A 144 6.25 -14.43 -23.19
CA ILE A 144 6.24 -14.42 -21.72
C ILE A 144 7.67 -14.31 -21.18
N ASP A 145 7.83 -13.72 -20.00
CA ASP A 145 9.13 -13.58 -19.34
C ASP A 145 9.85 -14.91 -19.08
N SER A 146 11.18 -14.88 -18.94
CA SER A 146 12.00 -16.06 -18.67
C SER A 146 12.06 -16.47 -17.20
N VAL A 147 11.55 -15.66 -16.27
CA VAL A 147 11.62 -15.92 -14.82
C VAL A 147 10.48 -16.84 -14.40
N GLY A 148 9.33 -16.69 -15.05
CA GLY A 148 8.12 -17.45 -14.80
C GLY A 148 8.23 -18.88 -15.30
N ASN A 149 7.98 -19.82 -14.38
CA ASN A 149 7.74 -21.20 -14.74
C ASN A 149 6.30 -21.36 -15.24
N PHE A 150 6.12 -22.09 -16.35
CA PHE A 150 4.80 -22.46 -16.84
C PHE A 150 4.74 -23.94 -17.24
N LYS A 151 3.53 -24.48 -17.33
CA LYS A 151 3.27 -25.83 -17.85
C LYS A 151 1.92 -25.93 -18.55
N GLU A 152 1.85 -26.80 -19.55
CA GLU A 152 0.60 -27.21 -20.18
C GLU A 152 0.01 -28.40 -19.42
N GLU A 153 -1.29 -28.32 -19.10
CA GLU A 153 -2.05 -29.43 -18.55
C GLU A 153 -3.45 -29.44 -19.16
N ASN A 154 -3.86 -30.57 -19.76
CA ASN A 154 -5.18 -30.77 -20.34
C ASN A 154 -5.59 -29.68 -21.36
N GLY A 155 -4.64 -29.16 -22.14
CA GLY A 155 -4.87 -28.11 -23.13
C GLY A 155 -4.95 -26.68 -22.56
N ASP A 156 -4.70 -26.50 -21.27
CA ASP A 156 -4.60 -25.21 -20.60
C ASP A 156 -3.17 -24.92 -20.14
N PHE A 157 -2.83 -23.64 -19.98
CA PHE A 157 -1.51 -23.21 -19.51
C PHE A 157 -1.58 -22.63 -18.09
N TYR A 158 -0.62 -22.97 -17.25
CA TYR A 158 -0.54 -22.58 -15.85
C TYR A 158 0.83 -22.01 -15.52
N TRP A 159 0.85 -20.84 -14.89
CA TRP A 159 1.98 -20.35 -14.11
C TRP A 159 2.15 -21.24 -12.88
N TRP A 160 3.38 -21.47 -12.43
CA TRP A 160 3.61 -22.20 -11.18
C TRP A 160 4.89 -21.78 -10.45
N GLY A 161 4.88 -21.94 -9.14
CA GLY A 161 6.03 -21.75 -8.24
C GLY A 161 5.83 -22.56 -6.96
N THR A 162 6.60 -22.27 -5.91
CA THR A 162 6.67 -23.10 -4.69
C THR A 162 5.29 -23.40 -4.07
N ASP A 163 4.43 -22.40 -3.92
CA ASP A 163 3.08 -22.58 -3.33
C ASP A 163 1.96 -22.08 -4.24
N TYR A 164 2.21 -22.00 -5.55
CA TYR A 164 1.22 -21.45 -6.45
C TYR A 164 1.18 -22.17 -7.78
N LYS A 165 -0.05 -22.27 -8.28
CA LYS A 165 -0.33 -22.73 -9.63
C LYS A 165 -1.58 -21.99 -10.12
N THR A 166 -1.40 -21.10 -11.08
CA THR A 166 -2.47 -20.19 -11.54
C THR A 166 -2.61 -20.32 -13.03
N LYS A 167 -3.82 -20.58 -13.51
CA LYS A 167 -4.10 -20.65 -14.95
C LYS A 167 -3.79 -19.30 -15.59
N PHE A 168 -3.24 -19.29 -16.80
CA PHE A 168 -2.85 -18.05 -17.50
C PHE A 168 -3.97 -17.02 -17.59
N ASN A 169 -5.22 -17.47 -17.63
CA ASN A 169 -6.39 -16.63 -17.78
C ASN A 169 -7.33 -16.67 -16.57
N ASP A 170 -6.84 -17.07 -15.39
CA ASP A 170 -7.64 -17.20 -14.16
C ASP A 170 -8.30 -15.88 -13.75
N ALA A 171 -7.56 -14.77 -13.82
CA ALA A 171 -8.05 -13.43 -13.45
C ALA A 171 -8.93 -12.75 -14.53
N LYS A 172 -9.31 -13.44 -15.62
CA LYS A 172 -10.01 -12.81 -16.77
C LYS A 172 -11.44 -12.32 -16.49
N HIS A 173 -12.03 -12.75 -15.37
CA HIS A 173 -13.42 -12.47 -15.00
C HIS A 173 -13.57 -11.51 -13.83
N ASN A 174 -12.47 -11.10 -13.20
CA ASN A 174 -12.52 -10.12 -12.13
C ASN A 174 -12.42 -8.72 -12.75
N ASP A 175 -13.06 -7.71 -12.15
CA ASP A 175 -12.86 -6.27 -12.46
C ASP A 175 -11.46 -5.78 -12.06
N TYR A 176 -10.48 -6.69 -12.15
CA TYR A 176 -9.14 -6.54 -11.68
C TYR A 176 -8.33 -5.68 -12.65
N VAL A 177 -7.53 -4.80 -12.07
CA VAL A 177 -6.74 -3.84 -12.82
C VAL A 177 -5.33 -4.40 -12.99
N ILE A 178 -4.92 -4.53 -14.25
CA ILE A 178 -3.61 -5.04 -14.64
C ILE A 178 -2.72 -3.87 -15.07
N PRO A 179 -1.55 -3.68 -14.43
CA PRO A 179 -0.56 -2.74 -14.90
C PRO A 179 -0.10 -3.08 -16.32
N THR A 180 0.00 -2.06 -17.17
CA THR A 180 0.48 -2.15 -18.55
C THR A 180 1.33 -0.93 -18.89
N ALA A 181 2.22 -1.07 -19.86
CA ALA A 181 2.95 0.04 -20.46
C ALA A 181 3.11 -0.17 -21.96
N CYS A 182 3.20 0.93 -22.70
CA CYS A 182 3.42 0.93 -24.14
C CYS A 182 4.91 1.00 -24.47
N ALA A 183 5.27 0.60 -25.70
CA ALA A 183 6.66 0.49 -26.14
C ALA A 183 7.40 1.84 -26.22
N ASP A 184 6.66 2.95 -26.35
CA ASP A 184 7.19 4.31 -26.37
C ASP A 184 7.67 4.78 -24.99
N ASN A 185 7.07 4.27 -23.91
CA ASN A 185 7.52 4.53 -22.55
C ASN A 185 7.18 3.35 -21.60
N LEU A 186 8.09 2.39 -21.47
CA LEU A 186 7.94 1.26 -20.54
C LEU A 186 8.01 1.67 -19.06
N ASN A 187 8.47 2.90 -18.75
CA ASN A 187 8.47 3.43 -17.40
C ASN A 187 7.12 4.05 -16.99
N HIS A 188 6.19 4.21 -17.94
CA HIS A 188 4.88 4.75 -17.64
C HIS A 188 3.86 3.62 -17.48
N LEU A 189 3.73 3.14 -16.26
CA LEU A 189 2.72 2.13 -15.93
C LEU A 189 1.36 2.79 -15.80
N ILE A 190 0.37 2.25 -16.52
CA ILE A 190 -1.04 2.62 -16.38
C ILE A 190 -1.88 1.39 -16.05
N CYS A 191 -3.11 1.66 -15.62
CA CYS A 191 -4.07 0.65 -15.21
C CYS A 191 -4.97 0.17 -16.37
N ASN A 192 -4.76 -1.05 -16.86
CA ASN A 192 -5.68 -1.68 -17.81
C ASN A 192 -6.80 -2.42 -17.06
N ARG A 193 -8.06 -2.12 -17.42
CA ARG A 193 -9.25 -2.73 -16.77
C ARG A 193 -9.62 -4.11 -17.31
N LYS A 194 -8.84 -4.65 -18.26
CA LYS A 194 -9.12 -5.94 -18.88
C LYS A 194 -7.87 -6.79 -18.93
N HIS A 195 -8.01 -8.05 -18.50
CA HIS A 195 -6.95 -9.04 -18.66
C HIS A 195 -6.63 -9.22 -20.16
N PRO A 196 -5.35 -9.27 -20.58
CA PRO A 196 -5.01 -9.39 -22.00
C PRO A 196 -5.56 -10.68 -22.61
N LEU A 197 -5.63 -11.77 -21.85
CA LEU A 197 -6.25 -13.04 -22.28
C LEU A 197 -7.79 -13.09 -22.11
N GLN A 198 -8.45 -11.99 -21.73
CA GLN A 198 -9.92 -11.94 -21.62
C GLN A 198 -10.58 -12.08 -22.99
N GLY A 199 -11.47 -13.05 -23.13
CA GLY A 199 -12.17 -13.34 -24.39
C GLY A 199 -11.31 -14.10 -25.42
N ALA A 200 -10.16 -14.64 -25.01
CA ALA A 200 -9.39 -15.57 -25.84
C ALA A 200 -10.19 -16.86 -26.08
N SER A 201 -10.28 -17.29 -27.34
CA SER A 201 -10.89 -18.55 -27.76
C SER A 201 -9.90 -19.68 -27.96
N SER A 202 -8.62 -19.35 -28.15
CA SER A 202 -7.53 -20.33 -28.23
C SER A 202 -6.23 -19.67 -27.79
N ILE A 203 -5.42 -20.41 -27.05
CA ILE A 203 -4.05 -20.06 -26.68
C ILE A 203 -3.19 -21.24 -27.16
N LYS A 204 -2.21 -20.99 -28.02
CA LYS A 204 -1.31 -22.02 -28.55
C LYS A 204 0.13 -21.59 -28.40
N GLN A 205 0.95 -22.42 -27.77
CA GLN A 205 2.38 -22.24 -27.78
C GLN A 205 2.91 -22.53 -29.21
N ILE A 206 3.70 -21.62 -29.77
CA ILE A 206 4.28 -21.76 -31.12
C ILE A 206 5.81 -21.87 -31.10
N SER A 207 6.46 -21.44 -30.02
CA SER A 207 7.86 -21.73 -29.69
C SER A 207 8.06 -21.59 -28.17
N GLU A 208 9.27 -21.79 -27.69
CA GLU A 208 9.61 -21.49 -26.29
C GLU A 208 9.18 -20.06 -25.93
N ARG A 209 8.39 -19.92 -24.87
CA ARG A 209 7.81 -18.65 -24.36
C ARG A 209 6.92 -17.85 -25.33
N ILE A 210 6.68 -18.29 -26.56
CA ILE A 210 5.86 -17.55 -27.53
C ILE A 210 4.51 -18.23 -27.74
N PHE A 211 3.44 -17.44 -27.55
CA PHE A 211 2.06 -17.90 -27.62
C PHE A 211 1.27 -17.10 -28.65
N ASN A 212 0.58 -17.80 -29.54
CA ASN A 212 -0.42 -17.21 -30.41
C ASN A 212 -1.80 -17.33 -29.77
N VAL A 213 -2.49 -16.21 -29.62
CA VAL A 213 -3.80 -16.10 -28.97
C VAL A 213 -4.83 -15.62 -29.98
N ARG A 214 -5.91 -16.39 -30.13
CA ARG A 214 -7.06 -16.04 -30.97
C ARG A 214 -8.18 -15.46 -30.11
N TYR A 215 -8.84 -14.43 -30.59
CA TYR A 215 -10.03 -13.83 -29.99
C TYR A 215 -11.24 -13.98 -30.91
N ILE A 216 -12.44 -14.03 -30.34
CA ILE A 216 -13.70 -14.03 -31.11
C ILE A 216 -14.17 -12.59 -31.39
N THR A 217 -13.80 -11.65 -30.52
CA THR A 217 -14.08 -10.23 -30.67
C THR A 217 -12.81 -9.45 -30.99
N PRO A 218 -12.88 -8.38 -31.81
CA PRO A 218 -11.73 -7.54 -32.11
C PRO A 218 -11.03 -7.00 -30.86
N LYS A 219 -9.70 -6.96 -30.88
CA LYS A 219 -8.83 -6.36 -29.85
C LYS A 219 -7.91 -5.31 -30.48
N ASP A 220 -7.51 -4.32 -29.69
CA ASP A 220 -6.58 -3.26 -30.10
C ASP A 220 -5.32 -3.27 -29.22
N PHE A 221 -4.49 -4.30 -29.38
CA PHE A 221 -3.18 -4.37 -28.72
C PHE A 221 -2.13 -3.63 -29.55
N LYS A 222 -1.17 -2.98 -28.89
CA LYS A 222 -0.04 -2.33 -29.55
C LYS A 222 1.19 -3.22 -29.48
N VAL A 223 1.95 -3.30 -30.58
CA VAL A 223 3.23 -4.04 -30.59
C VAL A 223 4.20 -3.40 -29.60
N GLY A 224 4.88 -4.24 -28.82
CA GLY A 224 5.76 -3.86 -27.72
C GLY A 224 5.04 -3.46 -26.43
N GLN A 225 3.71 -3.47 -26.40
CA GLN A 225 2.96 -3.28 -25.15
C GLN A 225 3.22 -4.45 -24.19
N VAL A 226 3.43 -4.13 -22.92
CA VAL A 226 3.65 -5.11 -21.85
C VAL A 226 2.49 -5.16 -20.87
N PHE A 227 2.23 -6.32 -20.27
CA PHE A 227 1.25 -6.50 -19.20
C PHE A 227 1.86 -7.31 -18.05
N TYR A 228 1.56 -6.92 -16.81
CA TYR A 228 2.00 -7.63 -15.62
C TYR A 228 0.86 -8.46 -15.03
N ILE A 229 0.95 -9.78 -15.18
CA ILE A 229 -0.10 -10.73 -14.84
C ILE A 229 0.19 -11.37 -13.49
N PHE A 230 -0.77 -11.28 -12.58
CA PHE A 230 -0.68 -11.84 -11.23
C PHE A 230 -2.07 -12.09 -10.66
N SER A 231 -2.15 -12.85 -9.56
CA SER A 231 -3.39 -13.03 -8.82
C SER A 231 -3.74 -11.76 -8.05
N ASP A 232 -5.03 -11.43 -7.95
CA ASP A 232 -5.53 -10.30 -7.16
C ASP A 232 -5.55 -10.55 -5.65
N LYS A 233 -5.20 -11.76 -5.22
CA LYS A 233 -5.17 -12.16 -3.81
C LYS A 233 -3.94 -11.59 -3.08
N ARG A 234 -4.15 -10.50 -2.35
CA ARG A 234 -3.14 -9.81 -1.52
C ARG A 234 -3.01 -10.44 -0.13
N ASN A 235 -2.75 -11.75 -0.07
CA ASN A 235 -2.76 -12.46 1.21
C ASN A 235 -1.55 -12.18 2.11
N ASP A 236 -0.48 -11.68 1.50
CA ASP A 236 0.83 -11.53 2.11
C ASP A 236 1.40 -10.15 1.78
N VAL A 237 2.18 -9.59 2.68
CA VAL A 237 2.84 -8.29 2.51
C VAL A 237 4.33 -8.41 2.83
N GLY A 238 5.13 -7.42 2.45
CA GLY A 238 6.55 -7.41 2.78
C GLY A 238 6.77 -7.33 4.29
N ILE A 239 6.56 -6.15 4.86
CA ILE A 239 6.71 -5.90 6.29
C ILE A 239 5.36 -5.44 6.86
N PHE A 240 4.84 -6.15 7.85
CA PHE A 240 3.64 -5.80 8.56
C PHE A 240 3.97 -5.31 9.97
N ILE A 241 3.47 -4.13 10.35
CA ILE A 241 3.71 -3.49 11.64
C ILE A 241 2.35 -3.26 12.32
N GLU A 242 2.12 -3.90 13.45
CA GLU A 242 0.87 -3.77 14.20
C GLU A 242 1.14 -3.48 15.68
N LYS A 243 0.31 -2.61 16.28
CA LYS A 243 0.34 -2.32 17.74
C LYS A 243 1.75 -1.99 18.26
N SER A 244 2.55 -1.31 17.45
CA SER A 244 3.97 -1.09 17.74
C SER A 244 4.31 0.40 17.76
N ASN A 245 5.35 0.76 18.51
CA ASN A 245 5.77 2.15 18.70
C ASN A 245 7.28 2.31 18.46
N LYS A 246 7.71 3.39 17.81
CA LYS A 246 9.13 3.69 17.54
C LYS A 246 9.80 2.56 16.74
N ILE A 247 9.29 2.33 15.53
CA ILE A 247 9.84 1.33 14.61
C ILE A 247 10.62 2.04 13.52
N THR A 248 11.88 1.64 13.33
CA THR A 248 12.76 2.21 12.30
C THR A 248 13.16 1.12 11.30
N LEU A 249 12.92 1.38 10.02
CA LEU A 249 13.39 0.59 8.89
C LEU A 249 14.41 1.41 8.13
N LYS A 250 15.69 1.00 8.13
CA LYS A 250 16.77 1.79 7.54
C LYS A 250 17.57 0.99 6.52
N ASN A 251 17.80 1.53 5.33
CA ASN A 251 18.58 0.83 4.29
C ASN A 251 18.03 -0.59 4.02
N ILE A 252 16.71 -0.71 3.94
CA ILE A 252 16.06 -1.99 3.58
C ILE A 252 15.73 -1.97 2.09
N THR A 253 16.21 -2.98 1.38
CA THR A 253 15.85 -3.24 -0.01
C THR A 253 14.80 -4.35 -0.08
N GLN A 254 13.66 -4.12 -0.73
CA GLN A 254 12.67 -5.16 -1.03
C GLN A 254 12.54 -5.31 -2.54
N ARG A 255 12.77 -6.52 -3.06
CA ARG A 255 12.80 -6.78 -4.52
C ARG A 255 11.47 -7.22 -5.10
N PHE A 256 10.63 -7.87 -4.31
CA PHE A 256 9.29 -8.28 -4.70
C PHE A 256 8.38 -8.37 -3.48
N ASN A 257 7.11 -7.99 -3.63
CA ASN A 257 6.07 -8.06 -2.61
C ASN A 257 4.73 -8.44 -3.24
N ARG A 258 4.18 -9.58 -2.82
CA ARG A 258 2.89 -10.14 -3.30
C ARG A 258 1.66 -9.26 -2.96
N GLY A 259 1.79 -8.40 -1.96
CA GLY A 259 0.78 -7.42 -1.60
C GLY A 259 1.46 -6.07 -1.46
N HIS A 260 1.23 -5.43 -0.32
CA HIS A 260 1.90 -4.19 0.02
C HIS A 260 3.38 -4.42 0.40
N GLY A 261 4.21 -3.40 0.24
CA GLY A 261 5.61 -3.43 0.67
C GLY A 261 5.76 -3.30 2.19
N VAL A 262 5.19 -2.25 2.76
CA VAL A 262 5.07 -2.04 4.21
C VAL A 262 3.64 -1.68 4.54
N VAL A 263 3.03 -2.40 5.48
CA VAL A 263 1.76 -2.00 6.09
C VAL A 263 2.01 -1.72 7.55
N ALA A 264 1.57 -0.57 8.03
CA ALA A 264 1.47 -0.31 9.46
C ALA A 264 0.04 0.05 9.84
N GLN A 265 -0.45 -0.58 10.91
CA GLN A 265 -1.76 -0.28 11.46
C GLN A 265 -1.75 -0.21 12.98
N ASN A 266 -2.57 0.67 13.54
CA ASN A 266 -2.64 0.93 14.98
C ASN A 266 -1.24 1.07 15.63
N SER A 267 -0.33 1.73 14.92
CA SER A 267 1.08 1.86 15.30
C SER A 267 1.48 3.32 15.37
N GLU A 268 2.60 3.61 16.02
CA GLU A 268 3.02 4.97 16.35
C GLU A 268 4.51 5.17 16.09
N ASN A 269 4.91 6.36 15.64
CA ASN A 269 6.32 6.74 15.49
C ASN A 269 7.10 5.78 14.57
N ILE A 270 6.82 5.83 13.27
CA ILE A 270 7.42 4.94 12.26
C ILE A 270 8.38 5.74 11.39
N THR A 271 9.59 5.22 11.19
CA THR A 271 10.61 5.82 10.32
C THR A 271 11.03 4.82 9.25
N ILE A 272 11.01 5.25 7.99
CA ILE A 272 11.53 4.54 6.83
C ILE A 272 12.58 5.45 6.19
N ASP A 273 13.85 5.07 6.23
CA ASP A 273 14.97 5.92 5.83
C ASP A 273 15.94 5.17 4.91
N GLY A 274 16.20 5.68 3.71
CA GLY A 274 17.17 5.07 2.80
C GLY A 274 16.73 3.72 2.21
N CYS A 275 15.43 3.43 2.20
CA CYS A 275 14.90 2.14 1.74
C CYS A 275 14.70 2.11 0.22
N VAL A 276 14.85 0.93 -0.38
CA VAL A 276 14.70 0.73 -1.83
C VAL A 276 13.64 -0.32 -2.10
N PHE A 277 12.58 0.06 -2.79
CA PHE A 277 11.53 -0.84 -3.26
C PHE A 277 11.59 -0.86 -4.78
N ALA A 278 12.43 -1.73 -5.32
CA ALA A 278 12.67 -1.81 -6.75
C ALA A 278 12.94 -3.27 -7.14
N PRO A 279 12.48 -3.71 -8.33
CA PRO A 279 12.82 -5.04 -8.82
C PRO A 279 14.34 -5.20 -8.94
N ARG A 280 14.80 -6.43 -9.08
CA ARG A 280 16.21 -6.67 -9.39
C ARG A 280 16.51 -6.16 -10.81
N SER A 281 17.60 -5.44 -10.98
CA SER A 281 18.02 -4.92 -12.30
C SER A 281 18.45 -6.02 -13.27
N ASP A 282 18.76 -7.22 -12.78
CA ASP A 282 19.15 -8.39 -13.57
C ASP A 282 18.01 -9.40 -13.77
N SER A 283 16.79 -9.08 -13.33
CA SER A 283 15.59 -9.90 -13.53
C SER A 283 14.82 -9.41 -14.76
N GLU A 284 14.38 -10.34 -15.63
CA GLU A 284 13.49 -9.97 -16.74
C GLU A 284 12.10 -9.54 -16.22
N VAL A 285 11.65 -10.08 -15.08
CA VAL A 285 10.49 -9.58 -14.36
C VAL A 285 10.91 -8.37 -13.54
N ASP A 286 10.58 -7.20 -14.07
CA ASP A 286 10.95 -5.88 -13.57
C ASP A 286 9.79 -5.24 -12.78
N PHE A 287 9.23 -5.99 -11.84
CA PHE A 287 8.07 -5.56 -11.03
C PHE A 287 8.29 -5.80 -9.54
N CYS A 288 8.09 -4.79 -8.69
CA CYS A 288 8.41 -4.87 -7.27
C CYS A 288 7.21 -5.16 -6.37
N CYS A 289 6.04 -4.55 -6.58
CA CYS A 289 4.98 -4.61 -5.58
C CYS A 289 3.58 -4.70 -6.20
N LEU A 290 2.83 -5.74 -5.87
CA LEU A 290 1.47 -5.96 -6.43
C LEU A 290 0.43 -5.01 -5.81
N GLY A 291 0.66 -4.61 -4.56
CA GLY A 291 -0.11 -3.62 -3.82
C GLY A 291 0.56 -2.25 -3.80
N ASP A 292 0.20 -1.49 -2.76
CA ASP A 292 0.83 -0.20 -2.46
C ASP A 292 2.22 -0.42 -1.85
N PHE A 293 3.21 0.41 -2.15
CA PHE A 293 4.51 0.28 -1.48
C PHE A 293 4.39 0.47 0.03
N LEU A 294 3.65 1.49 0.46
CA LEU A 294 3.49 1.88 1.85
C LEU A 294 2.00 2.09 2.17
N HIS A 295 1.53 1.54 3.28
CA HIS A 295 0.15 1.70 3.74
C HIS A 295 0.10 1.93 5.24
N PHE A 296 -0.42 3.08 5.67
CA PHE A 296 -0.51 3.49 7.07
C PHE A 296 -1.97 3.74 7.46
N ASN A 297 -2.53 2.86 8.29
CA ASN A 297 -3.94 2.91 8.68
C ASN A 297 -4.12 3.07 10.21
N MET A 298 -4.92 4.04 10.65
CA MET A 298 -5.15 4.32 12.08
C MET A 298 -3.84 4.47 12.90
N CYS A 299 -2.79 4.98 12.26
CA CYS A 299 -1.51 5.20 12.91
C CYS A 299 -1.51 6.53 13.70
N ARG A 300 -0.53 6.71 14.58
CA ARG A 300 -0.42 7.87 15.48
C ARG A 300 1.00 8.44 15.49
N GLY A 301 1.19 9.55 16.18
CA GLY A 301 2.51 10.14 16.40
C GLY A 301 3.10 10.68 15.11
N ARG A 302 4.34 10.29 14.78
CA ARG A 302 5.02 10.71 13.54
C ARG A 302 5.28 9.55 12.60
N ILE A 303 5.04 9.75 11.32
CA ILE A 303 5.50 8.84 10.26
C ILE A 303 6.42 9.63 9.33
N THR A 304 7.63 9.12 9.14
CA THR A 304 8.64 9.73 8.27
C THR A 304 9.10 8.70 7.25
N VAL A 305 9.06 9.08 5.98
CA VAL A 305 9.58 8.32 4.85
C VAL A 305 10.55 9.23 4.11
N SER A 306 11.83 8.90 4.17
CA SER A 306 12.89 9.75 3.64
C SER A 306 13.93 9.00 2.84
N ASN A 307 14.57 9.70 1.91
CA ASN A 307 15.74 9.23 1.17
C ASN A 307 15.52 7.88 0.45
N SER A 308 14.27 7.56 0.10
CA SER A 308 13.89 6.23 -0.38
C SER A 308 13.58 6.22 -1.88
N GLU A 309 13.73 5.06 -2.50
CA GLU A 309 13.46 4.81 -3.92
C GLU A 309 12.30 3.82 -4.08
N PHE A 310 11.36 4.16 -4.96
CA PHE A 310 10.19 3.35 -5.25
C PHE A 310 10.06 3.16 -6.76
N ASP A 311 10.08 1.91 -7.20
CA ASP A 311 10.09 1.57 -8.62
C ASP A 311 9.26 0.32 -8.92
N SER A 312 8.22 0.50 -9.72
CA SER A 312 7.32 -0.54 -10.23
C SER A 312 6.35 -1.16 -9.20
N CYS A 313 5.19 -0.52 -9.01
CA CYS A 313 4.06 -1.10 -8.27
C CYS A 313 2.73 -1.08 -9.03
N GLY A 314 1.84 -2.00 -8.68
CA GLY A 314 0.52 -2.19 -9.30
C GLY A 314 -0.59 -1.33 -8.72
N ALA A 315 -0.29 -0.58 -7.66
CA ALA A 315 -1.26 0.27 -6.98
C ALA A 315 -0.66 1.62 -6.62
N ASN A 316 -0.87 2.12 -5.39
CA ASN A 316 -0.32 3.42 -5.00
C ASN A 316 1.14 3.30 -4.58
N LEU A 317 1.85 4.41 -4.48
CA LEU A 317 3.09 4.41 -3.69
C LEU A 317 2.76 4.37 -2.20
N CYS A 318 2.09 5.40 -1.68
CA CYS A 318 1.81 5.53 -0.26
C CYS A 318 0.32 5.80 -0.05
N ASN A 319 -0.28 5.16 0.95
CA ASN A 319 -1.62 5.50 1.44
C ASN A 319 -1.60 5.76 2.95
N VAL A 320 -2.00 6.95 3.39
CA VAL A 320 -2.08 7.34 4.81
C VAL A 320 -3.51 7.73 5.11
N HIS A 321 -4.22 6.98 5.96
CA HIS A 321 -5.61 7.29 6.29
C HIS A 321 -6.08 6.75 7.64
N GLY A 322 -7.23 7.26 8.09
CA GLY A 322 -8.06 6.63 9.11
C GLY A 322 -9.22 5.86 8.47
N ASN A 323 -10.11 5.31 9.29
CA ASN A 323 -11.36 4.70 8.82
C ASN A 323 -12.58 5.52 9.24
N TYR A 324 -13.60 5.55 8.39
CA TYR A 324 -14.97 5.86 8.79
C TYR A 324 -15.67 4.58 9.24
N PHE A 325 -16.44 4.68 10.32
CA PHE A 325 -17.21 3.58 10.90
C PHE A 325 -18.71 3.85 10.80
N GLU A 326 -19.48 2.84 10.44
CA GLU A 326 -20.94 2.91 10.42
C GLU A 326 -21.49 2.78 11.85
N ILE A 327 -22.50 3.58 12.20
CA ILE A 327 -23.22 3.47 13.47
C ILE A 327 -24.41 2.53 13.29
N VAL A 328 -24.30 1.31 13.82
CA VAL A 328 -25.35 0.28 13.71
C VAL A 328 -26.43 0.53 14.75
N GLU A 329 -26.03 0.70 16.00
CA GLU A 329 -26.91 0.96 17.13
C GLU A 329 -26.37 2.13 17.96
N GLN A 330 -27.27 2.90 18.56
CA GLN A 330 -26.93 4.04 19.40
C GLN A 330 -27.98 4.17 20.51
N ASN A 331 -27.50 4.28 21.75
CA ASN A 331 -28.32 4.53 22.92
C ASN A 331 -27.54 5.38 23.94
N LYS A 332 -27.87 6.66 24.03
CA LYS A 332 -27.22 7.65 24.91
C LYS A 332 -25.69 7.70 24.69
N ASP A 333 -24.92 7.22 25.65
CA ASP A 333 -23.46 7.15 25.65
C ASP A 333 -22.91 5.91 24.94
N LYS A 334 -23.75 4.91 24.67
CA LYS A 334 -23.34 3.63 24.09
C LYS A 334 -23.64 3.55 22.60
N MET A 335 -22.73 2.98 21.84
CA MET A 335 -22.88 2.78 20.40
C MET A 335 -22.30 1.45 19.98
N VAL A 336 -22.91 0.84 18.96
CA VAL A 336 -22.31 -0.26 18.21
C VAL A 336 -21.85 0.29 16.87
N LEU A 337 -20.54 0.26 16.63
CA LEU A 337 -19.95 0.64 15.35
C LEU A 337 -19.60 -0.59 14.53
N LYS A 338 -19.47 -0.43 13.22
CA LYS A 338 -19.08 -1.49 12.29
C LYS A 338 -18.08 -0.96 11.26
N PHE A 339 -17.12 -1.80 10.89
CA PHE A 339 -16.32 -1.58 9.67
C PHE A 339 -17.20 -1.71 8.42
N PRO A 340 -17.42 -0.61 7.67
CA PRO A 340 -18.30 -0.64 6.50
C PRO A 340 -17.65 -1.34 5.30
N LYS A 341 -16.31 -1.31 5.21
CA LYS A 341 -15.56 -1.89 4.10
C LYS A 341 -14.98 -3.24 4.48
N GLU A 342 -15.27 -4.25 3.66
CA GLU A 342 -14.88 -5.65 3.89
C GLU A 342 -13.36 -5.88 3.94
N GLN A 343 -12.54 -4.97 3.40
CA GLN A 343 -11.07 -5.03 3.46
C GLN A 343 -10.47 -4.24 4.62
N SER A 344 -11.26 -3.50 5.41
CA SER A 344 -10.75 -2.57 6.43
C SER A 344 -10.76 -3.13 7.87
N PHE A 345 -11.24 -4.36 8.06
CA PHE A 345 -11.62 -4.91 9.36
C PHE A 345 -10.46 -5.61 10.11
N GLY A 346 -10.75 -6.09 11.32
CA GLY A 346 -9.96 -7.12 11.99
C GLY A 346 -8.89 -6.62 12.94
N PHE A 347 -8.77 -5.30 13.15
CA PHE A 347 -7.76 -4.73 14.04
C PHE A 347 -8.30 -3.57 14.88
N GLU A 348 -7.64 -3.35 16.02
CA GLU A 348 -7.99 -2.30 16.99
C GLU A 348 -7.80 -0.90 16.42
N SER A 349 -8.89 -0.12 16.41
CA SER A 349 -8.97 1.21 15.82
C SER A 349 -9.28 2.30 16.84
N PHE A 350 -9.72 1.94 18.04
CA PHE A 350 -10.07 2.86 19.12
C PHE A 350 -9.30 2.51 20.40
N LYS A 351 -8.81 3.53 21.11
CA LYS A 351 -8.23 3.44 22.44
C LYS A 351 -9.07 4.24 23.42
N GLU A 352 -9.08 3.84 24.69
CA GLU A 352 -9.68 4.65 25.74
C GLU A 352 -8.99 6.02 25.80
N GLY A 353 -9.78 7.09 25.91
CA GLY A 353 -9.31 8.47 25.85
C GLY A 353 -9.25 9.07 24.45
N ASP A 354 -9.37 8.27 23.37
CA ASP A 354 -9.43 8.81 22.01
C ASP A 354 -10.62 9.77 21.84
N VAL A 355 -10.41 10.88 21.15
CA VAL A 355 -11.46 11.75 20.63
C VAL A 355 -11.96 11.18 19.29
N ILE A 356 -13.27 11.10 19.15
CA ILE A 356 -13.97 10.70 17.93
C ILE A 356 -14.87 11.84 17.44
N ALA A 357 -15.11 11.88 16.13
CA ALA A 357 -16.00 12.82 15.48
C ALA A 357 -17.18 12.10 14.82
N PHE A 358 -18.35 12.73 14.89
CA PHE A 358 -19.51 12.39 14.06
C PHE A 358 -19.45 13.21 12.78
N VAL A 359 -19.57 12.56 11.63
CA VAL A 359 -19.38 13.18 10.32
C VAL A 359 -20.55 12.82 9.42
N ASP A 360 -21.12 13.80 8.71
CA ASP A 360 -22.15 13.54 7.71
C ASP A 360 -21.57 12.78 6.52
N SER A 361 -22.11 11.60 6.21
CA SER A 361 -21.55 10.69 5.19
C SER A 361 -21.61 11.23 3.76
N LYS A 362 -22.46 12.22 3.47
CA LYS A 362 -22.67 12.76 2.12
C LYS A 362 -21.85 14.02 1.85
N SER A 363 -21.66 14.85 2.86
CA SER A 363 -20.92 16.11 2.78
C SER A 363 -19.54 16.03 3.41
N LEU A 364 -19.27 15.04 4.26
CA LEU A 364 -18.04 14.89 5.05
C LEU A 364 -17.79 16.02 6.05
N VAL A 365 -18.80 16.87 6.31
CA VAL A 365 -18.73 17.91 7.33
C VAL A 365 -18.84 17.28 8.72
N GLU A 366 -17.94 17.71 9.60
CA GLU A 366 -17.94 17.33 11.00
C GLU A 366 -19.12 17.97 11.74
N VAL A 367 -19.88 17.16 12.50
CA VAL A 367 -21.08 17.60 13.21
C VAL A 367 -20.78 17.86 14.69
N SER A 368 -20.08 16.94 15.35
CA SER A 368 -19.71 17.06 16.75
C SER A 368 -18.59 16.08 17.14
N ARG A 369 -18.08 16.22 18.36
CA ARG A 369 -17.01 15.37 18.92
C ARG A 369 -17.40 14.81 20.28
N THR A 370 -16.83 13.66 20.63
CA THR A 370 -16.88 13.11 21.98
C THR A 370 -15.60 12.32 22.29
N LYS A 371 -15.42 11.91 23.55
CA LYS A 371 -14.32 11.04 23.97
C LYS A 371 -14.80 9.61 24.13
N VAL A 372 -13.95 8.65 23.76
CA VAL A 372 -14.12 7.22 24.02
C VAL A 372 -13.75 6.95 25.47
N LEU A 373 -14.69 6.42 26.25
CA LEU A 373 -14.44 5.93 27.61
C LEU A 373 -14.11 4.44 27.62
N LYS A 374 -14.68 3.69 26.68
CA LYS A 374 -14.43 2.25 26.51
C LYS A 374 -14.67 1.87 25.05
N ALA A 375 -13.84 0.99 24.50
CA ALA A 375 -14.05 0.38 23.19
C ALA A 375 -13.69 -1.11 23.25
N VAL A 376 -14.57 -1.97 22.74
CA VAL A 376 -14.33 -3.42 22.66
C VAL A 376 -14.60 -3.87 21.23
N LEU A 377 -13.56 -4.39 20.56
CA LEU A 377 -13.70 -5.02 19.24
C LEU A 377 -14.28 -6.43 19.41
N ARG A 378 -15.39 -6.71 18.73
CA ARG A 378 -16.08 -8.00 18.68
C ARG A 378 -15.98 -8.60 17.28
N ASP A 379 -15.59 -9.87 17.24
CA ASP A 379 -15.54 -10.69 16.01
C ASP A 379 -14.73 -10.04 14.87
N GLY A 380 -13.81 -9.12 15.20
CA GLY A 380 -13.02 -8.34 14.25
C GLY A 380 -13.81 -7.28 13.44
N ILE A 381 -15.12 -7.14 13.64
CA ILE A 381 -16.01 -6.37 12.73
C ILE A 381 -16.76 -5.26 13.45
N TYR A 382 -17.26 -5.54 14.64
CA TYR A 382 -18.10 -4.63 15.40
C TYR A 382 -17.33 -4.05 16.58
N TYR A 383 -17.65 -2.82 16.96
CA TYR A 383 -17.17 -2.25 18.20
C TYR A 383 -18.33 -1.91 19.11
N ASP A 384 -18.23 -2.28 20.38
CA ASP A 384 -19.05 -1.68 21.43
C ASP A 384 -18.28 -0.50 22.03
N LEU A 385 -18.79 0.71 21.81
CA LEU A 385 -18.23 1.95 22.36
C LEU A 385 -19.08 2.47 23.51
N THR A 386 -18.41 3.01 24.52
CA THR A 386 -19.00 3.92 25.51
C THR A 386 -18.30 5.26 25.38
N THR A 387 -19.06 6.35 25.33
CA THR A 387 -18.56 7.71 25.11
C THR A 387 -18.83 8.61 26.31
N ALA A 388 -18.14 9.75 26.38
CA ALA A 388 -18.21 10.65 27.54
C ALA A 388 -19.50 11.50 27.61
N THR A 389 -20.30 11.55 26.55
CA THR A 389 -21.52 12.35 26.49
C THR A 389 -22.73 11.48 26.16
N TYR A 390 -23.86 11.78 26.81
CA TYR A 390 -25.14 11.17 26.48
C TYR A 390 -25.86 11.90 25.33
N ASP A 391 -25.46 13.13 25.02
CA ASP A 391 -26.08 13.99 23.99
C ASP A 391 -25.32 13.85 22.66
N THR A 392 -25.23 12.62 22.17
CA THR A 392 -24.65 12.33 20.86
C THR A 392 -25.68 12.59 19.75
N PRO A 393 -25.28 13.12 18.57
CA PRO A 393 -26.21 13.40 17.49
C PRO A 393 -26.85 12.10 17.00
N LYS A 394 -28.09 12.17 16.50
CA LYS A 394 -28.79 10.99 15.96
C LYS A 394 -28.00 10.40 14.79
N LYS A 395 -27.83 9.07 14.80
CA LYS A 395 -27.02 8.32 13.81
C LYS A 395 -27.38 8.51 12.33
N ASP A 396 -28.59 8.95 11.99
CA ASP A 396 -29.09 8.92 10.61
C ASP A 396 -28.23 9.79 9.67
N GLY A 397 -27.58 9.14 8.70
CA GLY A 397 -26.68 9.78 7.75
C GLY A 397 -25.27 10.04 8.26
N LEU A 398 -24.95 9.67 9.51
CA LEU A 398 -23.65 9.91 10.13
C LEU A 398 -22.75 8.68 10.11
N VAL A 399 -21.44 8.93 10.05
CA VAL A 399 -20.37 7.97 10.31
C VAL A 399 -19.49 8.48 11.46
N VAL A 400 -18.78 7.58 12.12
CA VAL A 400 -17.81 7.91 13.17
C VAL A 400 -16.40 7.85 12.62
N GLU A 401 -15.58 8.81 13.02
CA GLU A 401 -14.16 8.87 12.68
C GLU A 401 -13.34 8.99 13.97
N ASN A 402 -12.24 8.25 14.09
CA ASN A 402 -11.30 8.42 15.20
C ASN A 402 -10.27 9.51 14.87
N ILE A 403 -10.46 10.69 15.44
CA ILE A 403 -9.63 11.86 15.11
C ILE A 403 -8.33 11.91 15.91
N SER A 404 -8.13 10.97 16.84
CA SER A 404 -6.89 10.80 17.59
C SER A 404 -5.90 9.85 16.91
N ALA A 405 -6.37 9.08 15.93
CA ALA A 405 -5.58 8.12 15.17
C ALA A 405 -5.05 8.71 13.85
N TYR A 406 -4.39 9.87 13.94
CA TYR A 406 -3.81 10.57 12.80
C TYR A 406 -2.35 10.94 13.05
N PRO A 407 -1.41 10.43 12.25
CA PRO A 407 -0.01 10.80 12.39
C PRO A 407 0.27 12.16 11.74
N GLN A 408 1.28 12.87 12.27
CA GLN A 408 2.07 13.78 11.44
C GLN A 408 2.78 12.95 10.38
N PHE A 409 2.77 13.39 9.13
CA PHE A 409 3.35 12.65 8.02
C PHE A 409 4.37 13.50 7.27
N THR A 410 5.57 12.94 7.09
CA THR A 410 6.64 13.53 6.29
C THR A 410 7.07 12.54 5.21
N PHE A 411 6.99 12.96 3.97
CA PHE A 411 7.50 12.26 2.79
C PHE A 411 8.53 13.16 2.11
N ASP A 412 9.81 12.93 2.38
CA ASP A 412 10.89 13.85 2.01
C ASP A 412 12.02 13.20 1.19
N SER A 413 12.52 13.89 0.17
CA SER A 413 13.73 13.47 -0.57
C SER A 413 13.64 12.07 -1.20
N ASN A 414 12.46 11.65 -1.63
CA ASN A 414 12.23 10.34 -2.24
C ASN A 414 12.21 10.41 -3.78
N THR A 415 12.52 9.29 -4.43
CA THR A 415 12.35 9.11 -5.88
C THR A 415 11.25 8.09 -6.16
N VAL A 416 10.30 8.49 -7.01
CA VAL A 416 9.08 7.73 -7.34
C VAL A 416 9.05 7.45 -8.83
N ASN A 417 9.00 6.17 -9.20
CA ASN A 417 8.98 5.74 -10.59
C ASN A 417 8.06 4.53 -10.79
N ARG A 418 7.54 4.38 -12.01
CA ARG A 418 6.71 3.23 -12.43
C ARG A 418 5.59 2.89 -11.44
N VAL A 419 4.80 3.88 -11.01
CA VAL A 419 3.65 3.63 -10.11
C VAL A 419 2.37 3.54 -10.93
N ALA A 420 1.69 2.39 -10.99
CA ALA A 420 0.55 2.21 -11.90
C ALA A 420 -0.71 3.03 -11.53
N LYS A 421 -0.84 3.47 -10.26
CA LYS A 421 -1.96 4.31 -9.81
C LYS A 421 -1.48 5.69 -9.35
N ARG A 422 -1.58 5.99 -8.06
CA ARG A 422 -1.28 7.31 -7.49
C ARG A 422 0.03 7.25 -6.72
N GLY A 423 0.79 8.32 -6.67
CA GLY A 423 1.96 8.39 -5.80
C GLY A 423 1.52 8.38 -4.33
N VAL A 424 1.44 9.55 -3.71
CA VAL A 424 1.04 9.71 -2.31
C VAL A 424 -0.47 9.99 -2.22
N LEU A 425 -1.24 9.03 -1.71
CA LEU A 425 -2.62 9.24 -1.26
C LEU A 425 -2.61 9.55 0.25
N CYS A 426 -2.80 10.81 0.63
CA CYS A 426 -2.65 11.24 2.02
C CYS A 426 -3.91 11.92 2.55
N SER A 427 -4.51 11.30 3.56
CA SER A 427 -5.72 11.75 4.25
C SER A 427 -5.51 11.61 5.75
N THR A 428 -4.81 12.57 6.34
CA THR A 428 -4.57 12.63 7.80
C THR A 428 -4.87 14.02 8.33
N ARG A 429 -5.46 14.10 9.54
CA ARG A 429 -5.63 15.39 10.24
C ARG A 429 -4.32 15.94 10.81
N GLY A 430 -3.30 15.08 10.95
CA GLY A 430 -1.99 15.52 11.38
C GLY A 430 -1.32 16.41 10.33
N LYS A 431 -0.30 17.16 10.75
CA LYS A 431 0.51 17.98 9.84
C LYS A 431 1.16 17.09 8.76
N VAL A 432 1.03 17.50 7.50
CA VAL A 432 1.59 16.81 6.33
C VAL A 432 2.67 17.66 5.69
N ARG A 433 3.81 17.03 5.40
CA ARG A 433 4.94 17.58 4.62
C ARG A 433 5.30 16.61 3.50
N ILE A 434 5.14 17.02 2.26
CA ILE A 434 5.58 16.27 1.08
C ILE A 434 6.59 17.15 0.36
N GLU A 435 7.88 16.89 0.60
CA GLU A 435 8.96 17.84 0.30
C GLU A 435 10.09 17.21 -0.52
N ASN A 436 10.66 17.96 -1.46
CA ASN A 436 11.89 17.59 -2.17
C ASN A 436 11.86 16.24 -2.91
N ASN A 437 10.67 15.75 -3.29
CA ASN A 437 10.53 14.46 -3.96
C ASN A 437 10.59 14.58 -5.48
N ARG A 438 10.98 13.49 -6.14
CA ARG A 438 11.01 13.37 -7.61
C ARG A 438 9.97 12.35 -8.05
N PHE A 439 8.85 12.82 -8.57
CA PHE A 439 7.82 12.00 -9.18
C PHE A 439 8.07 11.87 -10.68
N LEU A 440 8.69 10.76 -11.07
CA LEU A 440 9.16 10.53 -12.44
C LEU A 440 8.05 9.97 -13.33
N ASN A 441 7.32 8.95 -12.88
CA ASN A 441 6.24 8.33 -13.64
C ASN A 441 5.16 7.75 -12.72
N THR A 442 3.96 8.28 -12.83
CA THR A 442 2.77 7.86 -12.08
C THR A 442 1.59 7.68 -13.03
N GLY A 443 0.86 6.57 -12.94
CA GLY A 443 -0.21 6.24 -13.89
C GLY A 443 -1.51 7.02 -13.74
N ILE A 444 -1.68 7.78 -12.65
CA ILE A 444 -2.87 8.64 -12.40
C ILE A 444 -2.41 10.03 -11.94
N SER A 445 -2.11 10.20 -10.65
CA SER A 445 -1.74 11.48 -10.03
C SER A 445 -0.61 11.28 -9.02
N ASP A 446 0.32 12.21 -8.94
CA ASP A 446 1.48 12.11 -8.05
C ASP A 446 1.10 12.27 -6.58
N ILE A 447 0.24 13.23 -6.26
CA ILE A 447 -0.28 13.46 -4.91
C ILE A 447 -1.80 13.57 -4.96
N VAL A 448 -2.48 12.79 -4.12
CA VAL A 448 -3.92 12.83 -3.94
C VAL A 448 -4.26 13.04 -2.48
N ILE A 449 -5.09 14.03 -2.20
CA ILE A 449 -5.71 14.26 -0.90
C ILE A 449 -7.20 14.02 -1.09
N ALA A 450 -7.71 12.92 -0.53
CA ALA A 450 -9.10 12.50 -0.73
C ALA A 450 -9.60 11.61 0.39
N ASN A 451 -10.79 11.92 0.89
CA ASN A 451 -11.55 11.08 1.82
C ASN A 451 -12.95 10.80 1.26
N ASP A 452 -13.53 9.68 1.67
CA ASP A 452 -14.91 9.32 1.32
C ASP A 452 -15.54 8.39 2.35
N ALA A 453 -16.83 8.59 2.62
CA ALA A 453 -17.62 7.78 3.55
C ALA A 453 -18.70 6.96 2.82
N LEU A 454 -18.47 6.60 1.55
CA LEU A 454 -19.49 5.97 0.70
C LEU A 454 -18.98 4.79 -0.14
N LYS A 455 -17.69 4.71 -0.44
CA LYS A 455 -17.07 3.68 -1.29
C LYS A 455 -15.86 3.03 -0.63
N ARG A 456 -14.86 3.83 -0.23
CA ARG A 456 -13.64 3.32 0.44
C ARG A 456 -13.77 3.39 1.95
N PHE A 457 -14.52 4.37 2.47
CA PHE A 457 -14.61 4.63 3.91
C PHE A 457 -13.24 4.94 4.54
N GLU A 458 -12.37 5.55 3.74
CA GLU A 458 -11.06 6.08 4.17
C GLU A 458 -11.28 7.53 4.60
N SER A 459 -10.95 7.82 5.86
CA SER A 459 -11.17 9.11 6.51
C SER A 459 -9.88 9.91 6.64
N GLY A 460 -10.00 11.18 7.08
CA GLY A 460 -8.86 12.06 7.32
C GLY A 460 -8.89 13.34 6.49
N ALA A 461 -9.81 14.23 6.83
CA ALA A 461 -9.84 15.58 6.27
C ALA A 461 -8.58 16.36 6.71
N VAL A 462 -7.68 16.69 5.78
CA VAL A 462 -6.43 17.41 6.09
C VAL A 462 -6.68 18.84 6.59
N SER A 463 -5.78 19.34 7.44
CA SER A 463 -5.89 20.70 8.03
C SER A 463 -4.58 21.51 8.11
N ASP A 464 -3.45 20.93 7.69
CA ASP A 464 -2.13 21.58 7.56
C ASP A 464 -1.28 20.73 6.62
N VAL A 465 -1.14 21.17 5.37
CA VAL A 465 -0.38 20.47 4.34
C VAL A 465 0.57 21.45 3.67
N GLU A 466 1.83 21.03 3.52
CA GLU A 466 2.80 21.70 2.66
C GLU A 466 3.35 20.70 1.65
N ILE A 467 3.23 21.07 0.38
CA ILE A 467 3.78 20.35 -0.78
C ILE A 467 4.80 21.29 -1.40
N SER A 468 6.09 21.05 -1.15
CA SER A 468 7.13 21.99 -1.55
C SER A 468 8.40 21.39 -2.12
N GLY A 469 9.04 22.08 -3.07
CA GLY A 469 10.31 21.63 -3.64
C GLY A 469 10.23 20.33 -4.45
N ASN A 470 9.04 19.84 -4.79
CA ASN A 470 8.89 18.59 -5.53
C ASN A 470 9.04 18.82 -7.04
N ALA A 471 9.40 17.75 -7.74
CA ALA A 471 9.49 17.73 -9.19
C ALA A 471 8.57 16.65 -9.77
N PHE A 472 7.61 17.06 -10.60
CA PHE A 472 6.57 16.22 -11.20
C PHE A 472 6.76 16.13 -12.71
N MET A 473 7.00 14.92 -13.23
CA MET A 473 7.47 14.74 -14.61
C MET A 473 6.44 14.08 -15.52
N ASN A 474 5.64 13.14 -15.03
CA ASN A 474 4.73 12.39 -15.90
C ASN A 474 3.58 11.73 -15.12
N CYS A 475 2.36 12.13 -15.47
CA CYS A 475 1.12 11.53 -14.97
C CYS A 475 -0.06 11.70 -15.96
N GLU A 476 -1.10 10.87 -15.81
CA GLU A 476 -2.28 10.85 -16.72
C GLU A 476 -3.37 11.86 -16.32
N GLU A 477 -3.54 12.11 -15.02
CA GLU A 477 -4.46 13.11 -14.46
C GLU A 477 -3.66 14.26 -13.84
N SER A 478 -4.31 15.20 -13.14
CA SER A 478 -3.57 16.28 -12.49
C SER A 478 -2.52 15.75 -11.52
N SER A 479 -1.34 16.38 -11.50
CA SER A 479 -0.24 15.92 -10.64
C SER A 479 -0.61 16.01 -9.15
N ILE A 480 -1.17 17.15 -8.71
CA ILE A 480 -1.74 17.32 -7.38
C ILE A 480 -3.26 17.37 -7.48
N VAL A 481 -3.95 16.45 -6.80
CA VAL A 481 -5.42 16.39 -6.72
C VAL A 481 -5.88 16.50 -5.28
N ILE A 482 -6.62 17.54 -4.96
CA ILE A 482 -7.29 17.73 -3.66
C ILE A 482 -8.78 17.60 -3.91
N LYS A 483 -9.37 16.47 -3.53
CA LYS A 483 -10.74 16.12 -3.92
C LYS A 483 -11.40 15.19 -2.89
N PRO A 484 -12.17 15.74 -1.95
CA PRO A 484 -13.06 14.92 -1.13
C PRO A 484 -14.18 14.36 -2.02
N TYR A 485 -14.54 13.09 -1.87
CA TYR A 485 -15.62 12.48 -2.66
C TYR A 485 -16.96 12.67 -1.95
N ILE A 486 -17.54 13.86 -2.12
CA ILE A 486 -18.83 14.25 -1.53
C ILE A 486 -19.98 14.13 -2.53
N LYS A 487 -21.17 13.80 -2.04
CA LYS A 487 -22.44 13.83 -2.82
C LYS A 487 -23.10 15.21 -2.79
N LYS A 488 -22.80 16.02 -1.79
CA LYS A 488 -23.35 17.35 -1.60
C LYS A 488 -22.28 18.25 -1.01
N TYR A 489 -21.98 19.37 -1.67
CA TYR A 489 -21.17 20.42 -1.09
C TYR A 489 -21.98 21.18 -0.02
N VAL A 490 -21.38 21.36 1.15
CA VAL A 490 -21.96 22.09 2.28
C VAL A 490 -20.94 23.09 2.83
N ASP A 491 -19.70 22.64 3.03
CA ASP A 491 -18.56 23.44 3.47
C ASP A 491 -17.26 22.85 2.87
N SER A 492 -16.18 23.61 3.02
CA SER A 492 -14.79 23.15 2.90
C SER A 492 -14.51 21.93 3.78
N ILE A 493 -13.82 20.94 3.20
CA ILE A 493 -13.45 19.70 3.88
C ILE A 493 -11.96 19.72 4.22
N HIS A 494 -11.13 20.02 3.23
CA HIS A 494 -9.68 20.12 3.40
C HIS A 494 -9.27 21.57 3.68
N LYS A 495 -8.34 21.78 4.60
CA LYS A 495 -7.95 23.13 5.03
C LYS A 495 -6.45 23.34 5.08
N ASN A 496 -6.04 24.59 4.90
CA ASN A 496 -4.65 25.09 5.03
C ASN A 496 -3.66 24.26 4.22
N ILE A 497 -3.73 24.38 2.90
CA ILE A 497 -2.87 23.66 1.97
C ILE A 497 -1.99 24.65 1.25
N LYS A 498 -0.68 24.46 1.35
CA LYS A 498 0.34 25.25 0.68
C LYS A 498 1.05 24.41 -0.37
N ILE A 499 1.06 24.88 -1.61
CA ILE A 499 1.76 24.27 -2.76
C ILE A 499 2.80 25.29 -3.23
N ASP A 500 4.06 25.06 -2.88
CA ASP A 500 5.10 26.08 -2.94
C ASP A 500 6.39 25.61 -3.61
N ASN A 501 6.95 26.39 -4.54
CA ASN A 501 8.27 26.12 -5.12
C ASN A 501 8.42 24.71 -5.73
N ASN A 502 7.38 24.22 -6.42
CA ASN A 502 7.43 22.93 -7.13
C ASN A 502 7.72 23.12 -8.62
N LEU A 503 8.32 22.12 -9.25
CA LEU A 503 8.54 22.04 -10.69
C LEU A 503 7.57 21.04 -11.31
N PHE A 504 6.70 21.52 -12.21
CA PHE A 504 5.82 20.70 -13.02
C PHE A 504 6.35 20.65 -14.45
N VAL A 505 6.77 19.48 -14.92
CA VAL A 505 7.21 19.21 -16.29
C VAL A 505 6.19 18.28 -16.96
N LEU A 506 4.95 18.74 -17.07
CA LEU A 506 3.83 17.91 -17.55
C LEU A 506 3.53 18.23 -19.02
N LYS A 507 3.23 17.18 -19.80
CA LYS A 507 2.94 17.32 -21.23
C LYS A 507 1.46 17.63 -21.49
N ASP A 508 0.57 16.76 -21.03
CA ASP A 508 -0.86 16.77 -21.37
C ASP A 508 -1.79 16.88 -20.14
N ALA A 509 -1.28 16.62 -18.92
CA ALA A 509 -2.03 16.69 -17.66
C ALA A 509 -1.93 18.05 -16.93
N SER A 510 -3.04 18.56 -16.38
CA SER A 510 -3.01 19.78 -15.56
C SER A 510 -2.15 19.62 -14.31
N SER A 511 -1.68 20.70 -13.71
CA SER A 511 -0.75 20.60 -12.59
C SER A 511 -1.47 20.40 -11.27
N ILE A 512 -2.51 21.19 -11.01
CA ILE A 512 -3.22 21.21 -9.74
C ILE A 512 -4.73 21.19 -9.99
N PHE A 513 -5.43 20.28 -9.33
CA PHE A 513 -6.89 20.30 -9.19
C PHE A 513 -7.25 20.39 -7.71
N ALA A 514 -8.05 21.38 -7.32
CA ALA A 514 -8.54 21.52 -5.95
C ALA A 514 -10.05 21.71 -5.90
N TYR A 515 -10.70 20.99 -4.98
CA TYR A 515 -12.13 21.02 -4.76
C TYR A 515 -12.48 21.05 -3.26
N ALA A 516 -13.40 21.92 -2.87
CA ALA A 516 -13.98 21.98 -1.52
C ALA A 516 -12.91 22.17 -0.42
N CYS A 517 -12.09 23.22 -0.59
CA CYS A 517 -10.98 23.54 0.31
C CYS A 517 -11.12 24.94 0.91
N ASP A 518 -10.50 25.17 2.06
CA ASP A 518 -10.35 26.49 2.70
C ASP A 518 -8.88 26.80 3.00
N GLY A 519 -8.36 27.95 2.58
CA GLY A 519 -6.97 28.34 2.78
C GLY A 519 -6.01 27.59 1.86
N LEU A 520 -6.19 27.73 0.55
CA LEU A 520 -5.28 27.18 -0.47
C LEU A 520 -4.30 28.28 -0.91
N GLU A 521 -2.99 28.03 -0.77
CA GLU A 521 -1.91 28.88 -1.26
C GLU A 521 -1.12 28.16 -2.36
N VAL A 522 -0.99 28.75 -3.54
CA VAL A 522 -0.23 28.21 -4.67
C VAL A 522 0.81 29.24 -5.11
N LYS A 523 2.06 29.07 -4.69
CA LYS A 523 3.09 30.12 -4.82
C LYS A 523 4.40 29.60 -5.39
N ASP A 524 5.13 30.46 -6.11
CA ASP A 524 6.51 30.24 -6.58
C ASP A 524 6.73 28.92 -7.38
N ASN A 525 5.66 28.36 -7.96
CA ASN A 525 5.72 27.11 -8.73
C ASN A 525 6.16 27.38 -10.18
N THR A 526 7.01 26.50 -10.71
CA THR A 526 7.45 26.52 -12.11
C THR A 526 6.67 25.50 -12.93
N PHE A 527 6.02 25.96 -14.00
CA PHE A 527 5.24 25.12 -14.90
C PHE A 527 5.89 25.08 -16.29
N ALA A 528 6.64 24.02 -16.56
CA ALA A 528 7.21 23.70 -17.86
C ALA A 528 6.26 22.73 -18.59
N GLY A 529 5.61 23.19 -19.66
CA GLY A 529 4.60 22.41 -20.38
C GLY A 529 3.98 23.20 -21.52
N ASN A 530 2.89 22.69 -22.08
CA ASN A 530 2.16 23.38 -23.14
C ASN A 530 1.56 24.71 -22.61
N GLU A 531 1.86 25.84 -23.27
CA GLU A 531 1.38 27.17 -22.85
C GLU A 531 -0.16 27.28 -22.81
N ASN A 532 -0.86 26.46 -23.60
CA ASN A 532 -2.33 26.47 -23.68
C ASN A 532 -3.01 25.58 -22.63
N GLN A 533 -2.26 24.97 -21.72
CA GLN A 533 -2.78 24.06 -20.72
C GLN A 533 -3.27 24.78 -19.47
N GLU A 534 -4.46 24.43 -18.97
CA GLU A 534 -4.95 24.91 -17.69
C GLU A 534 -4.11 24.30 -16.55
N LYS A 535 -3.30 25.14 -15.91
CA LYS A 535 -2.32 24.70 -14.88
C LYS A 535 -3.01 24.41 -13.55
N VAL A 536 -3.95 25.26 -13.15
CA VAL A 536 -4.61 25.21 -11.84
C VAL A 536 -6.12 25.25 -12.06
N VAL A 537 -6.81 24.20 -11.62
CA VAL A 537 -8.27 24.04 -11.72
C VAL A 537 -8.86 24.09 -10.32
N LEU A 538 -9.66 25.11 -10.04
CA LEU A 538 -10.22 25.37 -8.71
C LEU A 538 -11.74 25.28 -8.71
N LYS A 539 -12.31 24.65 -7.68
CA LYS A 539 -13.75 24.59 -7.47
C LYS A 539 -14.12 24.69 -6.00
N ASP A 540 -15.07 25.55 -5.67
CA ASP A 540 -15.61 25.71 -4.31
C ASP A 540 -14.49 25.91 -3.27
N ILE A 541 -13.58 26.86 -3.57
CA ILE A 541 -12.43 27.23 -2.72
C ILE A 541 -12.78 28.47 -1.90
N ILE A 542 -12.52 28.40 -0.60
CA ILE A 542 -12.61 29.51 0.35
C ILE A 542 -11.16 29.97 0.61
N ASN A 543 -10.90 31.29 0.58
CA ASN A 543 -9.57 31.86 0.83
C ASN A 543 -8.44 31.26 -0.06
N PHE A 544 -8.43 31.63 -1.34
CA PHE A 544 -7.34 31.28 -2.27
C PHE A 544 -6.28 32.40 -2.36
N GLN A 545 -5.00 32.02 -2.36
CA GLN A 545 -3.86 32.91 -2.57
C GLN A 545 -2.95 32.33 -3.66
N GLU A 546 -2.48 33.18 -4.57
CA GLU A 546 -1.56 32.86 -5.68
C GLU A 546 -0.30 33.72 -5.60
#